data_AF-A0A2W6DMQ3-F1
#
_entry.id   AF-A0A2W6DMQ3-F1
#
_cell.length_a   1.000
_cell.length_b   1.000
_cell.length_c   1.000
_cell.angle_alpha   90.00
_cell.angle_beta   90.00
_cell.angle_gamma   90.00
#
_symmetry.space_group_name_H-M   'P 1'
#
loop_
_entity.id
_entity.type
_entity.pdbx_description
1 polymer ?
#
loop_
_entity_poly.entity_id
_entity_poly.type
_entity_poly.pdbx_seq_one_letter_code
_entity_poly.pdbx_strand_id
1 'polypeptide(L)' 'FPPATRRSWARSVWQALVPHASDTGGYINAMADYDEGRVQAAYGPTKYRRLARIKARYDPDNVFRMNANIKPAP' A
#
# COMPACT_ATOMS: atom_id res chain seq x y z
N PHE A 1 -15.74 -22.41 -6.40
CA PHE A 1 -15.97 -21.03 -6.86
C PHE A 1 -15.07 -20.68 -8.04
N PRO A 2 -15.60 -20.14 -9.14
CA PRO A 2 -14.80 -19.55 -10.21
C PRO A 2 -13.84 -18.47 -9.68
N PRO A 3 -12.68 -18.22 -10.33
CA PRO A 3 -11.70 -17.22 -9.88
C PRO A 3 -12.28 -15.80 -9.73
N ALA A 4 -13.23 -15.42 -10.59
CA ALA A 4 -13.91 -14.12 -10.51
C ALA A 4 -14.75 -14.00 -9.22
N THR A 5 -15.47 -15.07 -8.85
CA THR A 5 -16.31 -15.13 -7.65
C THR A 5 -15.50 -15.01 -6.36
N ARG A 6 -14.31 -15.65 -6.29
CA ARG A 6 -13.43 -15.54 -5.10
C ARG A 6 -12.89 -14.12 -4.90
N ARG A 7 -12.51 -13.44 -5.98
CA ARG A 7 -12.01 -12.05 -5.94
C ARG A 7 -13.12 -11.08 -5.51
N SER A 8 -14.32 -11.26 -6.04
CA SER A 8 -15.48 -10.46 -5.64
C SER A 8 -15.78 -10.65 -4.15
N TRP A 9 -15.83 -11.90 -3.67
CA TRP A 9 -16.05 -12.20 -2.25
C TRP A 9 -14.99 -11.53 -1.35
N ALA A 10 -13.71 -11.68 -1.66
CA ALA A 10 -12.63 -11.10 -0.84
C ALA A 10 -12.72 -9.56 -0.78
N ARG A 11 -13.03 -8.90 -1.91
CA ARG A 11 -13.24 -7.44 -1.94
C ARG A 11 -14.45 -7.02 -1.13
N SER A 12 -15.56 -7.76 -1.20
CA SER A 12 -16.78 -7.46 -0.43
C SER A 12 -16.56 -7.59 1.07
N VAL A 13 -15.85 -8.65 1.51
CA VAL A 13 -15.49 -8.83 2.92
C VAL A 13 -14.57 -7.69 3.39
N TRP A 14 -13.55 -7.33 2.60
CA TRP A 14 -12.69 -6.19 2.91
C TRP A 14 -13.50 -4.90 3.11
N GLN A 15 -14.37 -4.56 2.15
CA GLN A 15 -15.19 -3.34 2.22
C GLN A 15 -16.13 -3.32 3.44
N ALA A 16 -16.69 -4.47 3.82
CA ALA A 16 -17.55 -4.58 5.00
C ALA A 16 -16.77 -4.38 6.32
N LEU A 17 -15.49 -4.74 6.37
CA LEU A 17 -14.67 -4.66 7.59
C LEU A 17 -13.93 -3.33 7.74
N VAL A 18 -13.65 -2.61 6.65
CA VAL A 18 -12.93 -1.31 6.69
C VAL A 18 -13.50 -0.31 7.70
N PRO A 19 -14.83 -0.09 7.82
CA PRO A 19 -15.38 0.85 8.80
C PRO A 19 -15.12 0.48 10.26
N HIS A 20 -14.75 -0.77 10.53
CA HIS A 20 -14.47 -1.29 11.85
C HIS A 20 -12.96 -1.40 12.15
N ALA A 21 -12.10 -1.10 11.17
CA ALA A 21 -10.65 -1.13 11.33
C ALA A 21 -10.12 0.20 11.87
N SER A 22 -9.02 0.14 12.62
CA SER A 22 -8.33 1.34 13.11
C SER A 22 -7.66 2.16 12.00
N ASP A 23 -7.32 1.52 10.88
CA ASP A 23 -6.81 2.16 9.67
C ASP A 23 -7.10 1.32 8.41
N THR A 24 -6.86 1.92 7.24
CA THR A 24 -6.97 1.27 5.93
C THR A 24 -5.63 0.83 5.34
N GLY A 25 -4.55 1.05 6.09
CA GLY A 25 -3.18 0.81 5.68
C GLY A 25 -2.85 -0.68 5.68
N GLY A 26 -3.14 -1.39 6.76
CA GLY A 26 -2.86 -2.82 6.86
C GLY A 26 -1.38 -3.18 6.65
N TYR A 27 -1.09 -4.47 6.49
CA TYR A 27 0.28 -4.96 6.31
C TYR A 27 0.66 -5.03 4.83
N ILE A 28 1.75 -4.36 4.44
CA ILE A 28 2.15 -4.21 3.02
C ILE A 28 2.36 -5.55 2.30
N ASN A 29 2.85 -6.59 2.97
CA ASN A 29 3.06 -7.89 2.35
C ASN A 29 1.77 -8.71 2.19
N ALA A 30 0.65 -8.24 2.74
CA ALA A 30 -0.67 -8.84 2.58
C ALA A 30 -1.54 -8.09 1.55
N MET A 31 -1.00 -7.08 0.86
CA MET A 31 -1.72 -6.35 -0.18
C MET A 31 -1.69 -7.11 -1.50
N ALA A 32 -2.87 -7.26 -2.12
CA ALA A 32 -2.98 -7.81 -3.47
C ALA A 32 -2.59 -6.79 -4.55
N ASP A 33 -2.91 -5.52 -4.32
CA ASP A 33 -2.59 -4.39 -5.21
C ASP A 33 -2.02 -3.23 -4.39
N TYR A 34 -0.94 -2.63 -4.88
CA TYR A 34 -0.26 -1.49 -4.24
C TYR A 34 -0.83 -0.16 -4.75
N ASP A 35 -2.04 0.15 -4.31
CA ASP A 35 -2.58 1.51 -4.47
C ASP A 35 -1.75 2.50 -3.63
N GLU A 36 -1.38 3.64 -4.23
CA GLU A 36 -0.51 4.64 -3.62
C GLU A 36 -1.09 5.17 -2.29
N GLY A 37 -2.41 5.39 -2.25
CA GLY A 37 -3.10 5.80 -1.03
C GLY A 37 -2.97 4.78 0.11
N ARG A 38 -3.06 3.48 -0.22
CA ARG A 38 -2.93 2.39 0.77
C ARG A 38 -1.50 2.20 1.22
N VAL A 39 -0.51 2.34 0.32
CA VAL A 39 0.91 2.30 0.71
C VAL A 39 1.23 3.45 1.67
N GLN A 40 0.74 4.67 1.40
CA GLN A 40 0.91 5.79 2.32
C GLN A 40 0.24 5.53 3.67
N ALA A 41 -1.00 5.01 3.67
CA ALA A 41 -1.71 4.67 4.89
C ALA A 41 -0.99 3.60 5.73
N ALA A 42 -0.41 2.56 5.08
CA ALA A 42 0.30 1.47 5.76
C ALA A 42 1.54 1.94 6.54
N TYR A 43 2.26 2.93 6.01
CA TYR A 43 3.41 3.52 6.70
C TYR A 43 3.01 4.66 7.64
N GLY A 44 1.92 5.35 7.34
CA GLY A 44 1.55 6.61 7.97
C GLY A 44 2.44 7.79 7.55
N PRO A 45 2.00 9.03 7.76
CA PRO A 45 2.61 10.23 7.17
C PRO A 45 4.05 10.48 7.63
N THR A 46 4.38 10.12 8.88
CA THR A 46 5.72 10.35 9.44
C THR A 46 6.75 9.36 8.87
N LYS A 47 6.44 8.05 8.87
CA LYS A 47 7.37 7.04 8.33
C LYS A 47 7.49 7.18 6.81
N TYR A 48 6.38 7.41 6.10
CA TYR A 48 6.39 7.59 4.65
C TYR A 48 7.33 8.73 4.23
N ARG A 49 7.24 9.90 4.88
CA ARG A 49 8.16 11.04 4.60
C ARG A 49 9.62 10.70 4.84
N ARG A 50 9.94 9.98 5.92
CA ARG A 50 11.32 9.54 6.19
C ARG A 50 11.84 8.59 5.12
N LEU A 51 11.02 7.61 4.73
CA LEU A 51 11.37 6.63 3.69
C LEU A 51 11.50 7.27 2.31
N ALA A 52 10.65 8.24 1.96
CA ALA A 52 10.75 9.00 0.71
C ALA A 52 12.08 9.77 0.61
N ARG A 53 12.55 10.37 1.71
CA ARG A 53 13.87 11.03 1.78
C ARG A 53 15.03 10.03 1.65
N ILE A 54 14.92 8.86 2.28
CA ILE A 54 15.90 7.78 2.11
C ILE A 54 15.93 7.35 0.65
N LYS A 55 14.77 7.14 0.03
CA LYS A 55 14.69 6.75 -1.37
C LYS A 55 15.26 7.80 -2.32
N ALA A 56 15.02 9.08 -2.08
CA ALA A 56 15.66 10.16 -2.85
C ALA A 56 17.20 10.12 -2.79
N ARG A 57 17.78 9.64 -1.68
CA ARG A 57 19.24 9.48 -1.55
C ARG A 57 19.79 8.26 -2.30
N TYR A 58 19.06 7.15 -2.30
CA TYR A 58 19.59 5.85 -2.75
C TYR A 58 18.99 5.33 -4.07
N ASP A 59 17.81 5.82 -4.46
CA ASP A 59 17.08 5.48 -5.69
C ASP A 59 16.29 6.71 -6.20
N PRO A 60 16.99 7.83 -6.54
CA PRO A 60 16.35 9.09 -6.95
C PRO A 60 15.47 8.93 -8.20
N ASP A 61 15.87 8.07 -9.13
CA ASP A 61 15.15 7.82 -10.38
C ASP A 61 14.03 6.76 -10.23
N ASN A 62 13.80 6.28 -8.99
CA ASN A 62 12.76 5.30 -8.67
C ASN A 62 12.85 4.03 -9.56
N VAL A 63 14.07 3.52 -9.76
CA VAL A 63 14.37 2.33 -10.55
C VAL A 63 13.72 1.11 -9.89
N PHE A 64 13.83 0.99 -8.57
CA PHE A 64 13.25 -0.12 -7.82
C PHE A 64 11.80 0.19 -7.40
N ARG A 65 10.89 0.10 -8.37
CA ARG A 65 9.47 0.48 -8.21
C ARG A 65 8.45 -0.66 -8.28
N MET A 66 8.87 -1.89 -8.59
CA MET A 66 7.97 -3.05 -8.62
C MET A 66 7.77 -3.65 -7.22
N ASN A 67 7.21 -2.85 -6.31
CA ASN A 67 6.97 -3.19 -4.90
C ASN A 67 5.85 -2.28 -4.33
N ALA A 68 5.59 -2.35 -3.02
CA ALA A 68 4.77 -1.37 -2.30
C ALA A 68 5.45 0.02 -2.32
N ASN A 69 5.43 0.66 -3.48
CA ASN A 69 6.41 1.66 -3.84
C ASN A 69 6.18 2.97 -3.08
N ILE A 70 7.28 3.51 -2.56
CA ILE A 70 7.36 4.86 -2.03
C ILE A 70 8.00 5.71 -3.13
N LYS A 71 7.41 6.85 -3.47
CA LYS A 71 8.04 7.78 -4.41
C LYS A 71 9.16 8.55 -3.70
N PRO A 72 10.32 8.77 -4.35
CA PRO A 72 11.35 9.67 -3.84
C PRO A 72 10.75 11.03 -3.45
N ALA A 73 11.22 11.61 -2.36
CA ALA A 73 10.88 12.99 -2.05
C ALA A 73 11.39 13.92 -3.17
N PRO A 74 10.66 15.02 -3.47
CA PRO A 74 11.15 16.06 -4.38
C PRO A 74 12.51 16.61 -3.96
#